data_AF-E3ND47-F1
#
_entry.id   AF-E3ND47-F1
#
_cell.length_a   1.000
_cell.length_b   1.000
_cell.length_c   1.000
_cell.angle_alpha   90.00
_cell.angle_beta   90.00
_cell.angle_gamma   90.00
#
_symmetry.space_group_name_H-M   'P 1'
#
loop_
_entity.id
_entity.type
_entity.pdbx_description
1 polymer ?
#
loop_
_entity_poly.entity_id
_entity_poly.type
_entity_poly.pdbx_seq_one_letter_code
_entity_poly.pdbx_strand_id
1 'polypeptide(L)'
;MCPDSCHSNGGCYQGPDGPFCLCKPAFYGNSCESAIEMTSPSVSAADVNSDFWAIILVFVATVFVVCGCVTAAYCYFRSKRSDVVAADEEFAHKARSVAQRVRQFVGRLV
;
A
#
# COMPACT_ATOMS: atom_id res chain seq x y z
N MET A 1 -7.06 52.41 27.32
CA MET A 1 -7.79 51.80 26.19
C MET A 1 -6.76 51.09 25.34
N CYS A 2 -6.99 49.84 24.92
CA CYS A 2 -6.03 49.15 24.05
C CYS A 2 -6.11 49.70 22.62
N PRO A 3 -4.98 49.77 21.90
CA PRO A 3 -4.96 50.18 20.50
C PRO A 3 -5.79 49.20 19.66
N ASP A 4 -6.71 49.73 18.85
CA ASP A 4 -7.54 49.01 17.87
C ASP A 4 -8.21 47.72 18.38
N SER A 5 -8.51 47.64 19.67
CA SER A 5 -9.06 46.42 20.31
C SER A 5 -8.29 45.14 19.96
N CYS A 6 -6.97 45.26 19.78
CA CYS A 6 -6.09 44.15 19.37
C CYS A 6 -6.56 43.46 18.06
N HIS A 7 -7.16 44.23 17.14
CA HIS A 7 -7.68 43.75 15.84
C HIS A 7 -8.67 42.56 15.94
N SER A 8 -9.30 42.34 17.10
CA SER A 8 -10.08 41.10 17.42
C SER A 8 -9.25 39.79 17.38
N ASN A 9 -7.95 39.92 17.13
CA ASN A 9 -6.99 38.83 17.06
C ASN A 9 -6.31 38.56 18.41
N GLY A 10 -6.74 39.24 19.47
CA GLY A 10 -6.22 39.09 20.82
C GLY A 10 -7.19 39.58 21.90
N GLY A 11 -6.74 39.51 23.16
CA GLY A 11 -7.42 40.12 24.30
C GLY A 11 -6.66 41.34 24.80
N CYS A 12 -7.39 42.33 25.31
CA CYS A 12 -6.82 43.52 25.94
C CYS A 12 -6.67 43.28 27.45
N TYR A 13 -5.46 43.46 27.97
CA TYR A 13 -5.14 43.25 29.37
C TYR A 13 -4.42 44.47 29.95
N GLN A 14 -4.61 44.73 31.25
CA GLN A 14 -3.98 45.85 31.93
C GLN A 14 -2.81 45.36 32.77
N GLY A 15 -1.60 45.76 32.39
CA GLY A 15 -0.36 45.44 33.09
C GLY A 15 0.18 46.61 33.93
N PRO A 16 1.28 46.38 34.65
CA PRO A 16 1.94 47.42 35.45
C PRO A 16 2.48 48.58 34.59
N ASP A 17 2.85 48.31 33.34
CA ASP A 17 3.36 49.32 32.39
C ASP A 17 2.26 49.95 31.50
N GLY A 18 0.99 49.57 31.71
CA GLY A 18 -0.16 50.06 30.94
C GLY A 18 -0.95 48.95 30.22
N PRO A 19 -1.93 49.33 29.39
CA PRO A 19 -2.74 48.39 28.62
C PRO A 19 -1.92 47.76 27.48
N PHE A 20 -1.92 46.43 27.38
CA PHE A 20 -1.24 45.67 26.33
C PHE A 20 -2.15 44.61 25.71
N CYS A 21 -1.82 44.18 24.49
CA CYS A 21 -2.56 43.17 23.75
C CYS A 21 -1.88 41.79 23.89
N LEU A 22 -2.67 40.77 24.28
CA LEU A 22 -2.26 39.36 24.21
C LEU A 22 -2.87 38.74 22.96
N CYS A 23 -2.04 38.43 21.98
CA CYS A 23 -2.47 37.87 20.71
C CYS A 23 -2.83 36.39 20.81
N LYS A 24 -3.83 35.97 20.02
CA LYS A 24 -4.15 34.57 19.80
C LYS A 24 -2.96 33.86 19.15
N PRO A 25 -2.80 32.55 19.35
CA PRO A 25 -1.83 31.77 18.61
C PRO A 25 -2.05 31.98 17.10
N ALA A 26 -0.95 32.15 16.35
CA ALA A 26 -0.90 32.59 14.96
C ALA A 26 -0.97 34.11 14.70
N PHE A 27 -0.94 34.97 15.72
CA PHE A 27 -0.84 36.43 15.54
C PHE A 27 0.25 37.03 16.43
N TYR A 28 0.92 38.07 15.94
CA TYR A 28 1.98 38.81 16.62
C TYR A 28 1.91 40.31 16.27
N GLY A 29 2.69 41.12 17.00
CA GLY A 29 2.65 42.57 16.89
C GLY A 29 2.05 43.24 18.14
N ASN A 30 2.16 44.56 18.22
CA ASN A 30 1.74 45.30 19.41
C ASN A 30 0.21 45.39 19.54
N SER A 31 -0.49 45.22 18.42
CA SER A 31 -1.95 45.21 18.30
C SER A 31 -2.46 43.93 17.63
N CYS A 32 -1.64 42.87 17.55
CA CYS A 32 -1.97 41.63 16.85
C CYS A 32 -2.29 41.82 15.36
N GLU A 33 -1.59 42.77 14.73
CA GLU A 33 -1.74 43.17 13.34
C GLU A 33 -1.14 42.17 12.35
N SER A 34 -0.14 41.40 12.79
CA SER A 34 0.58 40.47 11.92
C SER A 34 0.12 39.05 12.19
N ALA A 35 -0.37 38.36 11.17
CA ALA A 35 -0.55 36.92 11.25
C ALA A 35 0.83 36.26 11.11
N ILE A 36 1.17 35.34 12.01
CA ILE A 36 2.15 34.32 11.70
C ILE A 36 1.48 33.53 10.60
N GLU A 37 1.90 33.74 9.36
CA GLU A 37 1.66 32.77 8.31
C GLU A 37 2.26 31.47 8.85
N MET A 38 1.42 30.68 9.51
CA MET A 38 1.57 29.25 9.48
C MET A 38 1.44 28.96 8.02
N THR A 39 2.57 29.02 7.32
CA THR A 39 2.78 28.28 6.10
C THR A 39 2.57 26.83 6.51
N SER A 40 1.29 26.44 6.60
CA SER A 40 0.85 25.14 6.13
C SER A 40 1.66 24.95 4.87
N PRO A 41 2.62 24.00 4.86
CA PRO A 41 3.64 23.96 3.83
C PRO A 41 2.92 24.15 2.52
N SER A 42 3.19 25.27 1.85
CA SER A 42 2.65 25.58 0.55
C SER A 42 3.34 24.66 -0.42
N VAL A 43 3.05 23.37 -0.31
CA VAL A 43 3.20 22.44 -1.41
C VAL A 43 2.14 22.92 -2.36
N SER A 44 2.60 23.62 -3.40
CA SER A 44 1.86 23.94 -4.59
C SER A 44 0.97 22.75 -4.92
N ALA A 45 -0.35 22.95 -5.00
CA ALA A 45 -1.25 21.93 -5.55
C ALA A 45 -0.90 21.55 -7.01
N ALA A 46 0.11 22.21 -7.60
CA ALA A 46 0.73 21.86 -8.87
C ALA A 46 1.77 20.73 -8.78
N ASP A 47 2.41 20.46 -7.64
CA ASP A 47 3.44 19.41 -7.54
C ASP A 47 2.84 18.02 -7.34
N VAL A 48 1.68 17.93 -6.69
CA VAL A 48 1.02 16.64 -6.46
C VAL A 48 0.66 15.93 -7.77
N ASN A 49 0.41 16.67 -8.87
CA ASN A 49 0.03 16.08 -10.15
C ASN A 49 1.18 15.31 -10.82
N SER A 50 2.45 15.71 -10.65
CA SER A 50 3.60 14.95 -11.19
C SER A 50 3.88 13.70 -10.36
N ASP A 51 3.72 13.82 -9.05
CA ASP A 51 3.95 12.74 -8.09
C ASP A 51 2.86 11.64 -8.15
N PHE A 52 1.61 11.99 -8.45
CA PHE A 52 0.54 10.99 -8.61
C PHE A 52 0.81 10.03 -9.78
N TRP A 53 1.28 10.54 -10.92
CA TRP A 53 1.63 9.68 -12.06
C TRP A 53 2.83 8.79 -11.73
N ALA A 54 3.84 9.31 -11.02
CA ALA A 54 4.96 8.51 -10.56
C ALA A 54 4.51 7.38 -9.63
N ILE A 55 3.63 7.68 -8.67
CA ILE A 55 3.04 6.68 -7.76
C ILE A 55 2.25 5.64 -8.54
N ILE A 56 1.38 6.06 -9.47
CA ILE A 56 0.59 5.15 -10.32
C ILE A 56 1.52 4.24 -11.14
N LEU A 57 2.57 4.78 -11.75
CA LEU A 57 3.53 4.00 -12.54
C LEU A 57 4.26 2.96 -11.67
N VAL A 58 4.65 3.31 -10.45
CA VAL A 58 5.27 2.37 -9.51
C VAL A 58 4.28 1.29 -9.08
N PHE A 59 3.04 1.64 -8.75
CA PHE A 59 2.01 0.65 -8.40
C PHE A 59 1.69 -0.29 -9.57
N VAL A 60 1.56 0.24 -10.77
CA VAL A 60 1.31 -0.56 -11.98
C VAL A 60 2.49 -1.50 -12.24
N ALA A 61 3.73 -1.00 -12.18
CA ALA A 61 4.93 -1.81 -12.36
C ALA A 61 5.04 -2.92 -11.32
N THR A 62 4.78 -2.63 -10.04
CA THR A 62 4.82 -3.64 -8.97
C THR A 62 3.75 -4.71 -9.16
N VAL A 63 2.52 -4.33 -9.52
CA VAL A 63 1.45 -5.28 -9.84
C VAL A 63 1.81 -6.17 -11.01
N PHE A 64 2.37 -5.61 -12.10
CA PHE A 64 2.82 -6.41 -13.25
C PHE A 64 3.92 -7.40 -12.88
N VAL A 65 4.90 -6.99 -12.08
CA VAL A 65 5.96 -7.89 -11.60
C VAL A 65 5.39 -9.00 -10.74
N VAL A 66 4.51 -8.69 -9.80
CA VAL A 66 3.86 -9.68 -8.93
C VAL A 66 3.01 -10.65 -9.74
N CYS A 67 2.19 -10.16 -10.66
CA CYS A 67 1.39 -11.01 -11.56
C CYS A 67 2.27 -11.92 -12.41
N GLY A 68 3.40 -11.41 -12.92
CA GLY A 68 4.39 -12.20 -13.64
C GLY A 68 4.99 -13.31 -12.78
N CYS A 69 5.43 -13.00 -11.55
CA CYS A 69 5.96 -13.97 -10.61
C CYS A 69 4.93 -15.05 -10.23
N VAL A 70 3.69 -14.65 -9.95
CA VAL A 70 2.59 -15.58 -9.63
C VAL A 70 2.29 -16.49 -10.82
N THR A 71 2.24 -15.94 -12.04
CA THR A 71 2.03 -16.72 -13.26
C THR A 71 3.15 -17.72 -13.49
N ALA A 72 4.41 -17.30 -13.32
CA ALA A 72 5.57 -18.18 -13.44
C ALA A 72 5.55 -19.30 -12.39
N ALA A 73 5.28 -18.97 -11.13
CA ALA A 73 5.14 -19.95 -10.05
C ALA A 73 3.99 -20.93 -10.34
N TYR A 74 2.84 -20.43 -10.79
CA TYR A 74 1.69 -21.25 -11.18
C TYR A 74 2.04 -22.21 -12.31
N CYS A 75 2.70 -21.73 -13.37
CA CYS A 75 3.16 -22.58 -14.47
C CYS A 75 4.19 -23.61 -14.02
N TYR A 76 5.12 -23.23 -13.14
CA TYR A 76 6.11 -24.14 -12.57
C TYR A 76 5.44 -25.28 -11.77
N PHE A 77 4.51 -24.94 -10.87
CA PHE A 77 3.77 -25.94 -10.11
C PHE A 77 2.89 -26.81 -10.99
N ARG A 78 2.24 -26.21 -12.01
CA ARG A 78 1.41 -26.96 -12.96
C ARG A 78 2.24 -27.95 -13.76
N SER A 79 3.40 -27.55 -14.28
CA SER A 79 4.33 -28.45 -14.97
C SER A 79 4.72 -29.61 -14.07
N LYS A 80 5.16 -29.31 -12.84
CA LYS A 80 5.55 -30.34 -11.87
C LYS A 80 4.40 -31.31 -11.55
N ARG A 81 3.16 -30.81 -11.48
CA ARG A 81 1.98 -31.65 -11.25
C ARG A 81 1.70 -32.55 -12.45
N SER A 82 1.85 -32.03 -13.67
CA SER A 82 1.71 -32.82 -14.89
C SER A 82 2.75 -33.94 -14.97
N ASP A 83 4.00 -33.69 -14.58
CA ASP A 83 5.05 -34.72 -14.54
C ASP A 83 4.74 -35.82 -13.52
N VAL A 84 4.24 -35.44 -12.33
CA VAL A 84 3.85 -36.40 -11.28
C VAL A 84 2.65 -37.24 -11.72
N VAL A 85 1.65 -36.63 -12.36
CA VAL A 85 0.47 -37.36 -12.87
C VAL A 85 0.86 -38.33 -13.97
N ALA A 86 1.72 -37.93 -14.92
CA ALA A 86 2.19 -38.80 -15.99
C ALA A 86 2.96 -40.03 -15.44
N ALA A 87 3.79 -39.83 -14.40
CA ALA A 87 4.49 -40.93 -13.76
C ALA A 87 3.53 -41.92 -13.08
N ASP A 88 2.51 -41.42 -12.37
CA ASP A 88 1.52 -42.27 -11.69
C ASP A 88 0.70 -43.10 -12.69
N GLU A 89 0.32 -42.54 -13.84
CA GLU A 89 -0.35 -43.28 -14.91
C GLU A 89 0.49 -44.42 -15.47
N GLU A 90 1.81 -44.22 -15.63
CA GLU A 90 2.72 -45.27 -16.07
C GLU A 90 2.81 -46.42 -15.05
N PHE A 91 2.93 -46.09 -13.76
CA PHE A 91 2.93 -47.10 -12.69
C PHE A 91 1.58 -47.83 -12.61
N ALA A 92 0.46 -47.12 -12.72
CA ALA A 92 -0.88 -47.69 -12.70
C ALA A 92 -1.10 -48.66 -13.87
N HIS A 93 -0.63 -48.31 -15.08
CA HIS A 93 -0.70 -49.19 -16.25
C HIS A 93 0.15 -50.46 -16.05
N LYS A 94 1.38 -50.31 -15.55
CA LYS A 94 2.28 -51.43 -15.27
C LYS A 94 1.69 -52.36 -14.20
N ALA A 95 1.11 -51.82 -13.13
CA ALA A 95 0.44 -52.59 -12.08
C ALA A 95 -0.74 -53.41 -12.61
N ARG A 96 -1.61 -52.83 -13.45
CA ARG A 96 -2.72 -53.54 -14.10
C ARG A 96 -2.23 -54.71 -14.96
N SER A 97 -1.17 -54.50 -15.74
CA SER A 97 -0.62 -55.54 -16.61
C SER A 97 -0.11 -56.76 -15.84
N VAL A 98 0.52 -56.53 -14.68
CA VAL A 98 1.01 -57.61 -13.80
C VAL A 98 -0.17 -58.35 -13.16
N ALA A 99 -1.17 -57.61 -12.65
CA ALA A 99 -2.36 -58.19 -12.06
C ALA A 99 -3.14 -59.09 -13.05
N GLN A 100 -3.25 -58.70 -14.32
CA GLN A 100 -3.86 -59.54 -15.36
C GLN A 100 -3.06 -60.82 -15.63
N ARG A 101 -1.72 -60.74 -15.70
CA ARG A 101 -0.88 -61.94 -15.86
C ARG A 101 -1.06 -62.92 -14.71
N VAL A 102 -1.05 -62.43 -13.47
CA VAL A 102 -1.27 -63.26 -12.28
C VAL A 102 -2.64 -63.96 -12.36
N ARG A 103 -3.70 -63.22 -12.73
CA ARG A 103 -5.03 -63.82 -12.93
C ARG A 103 -5.05 -64.91 -14.01
N GLN A 104 -4.37 -64.71 -15.13
CA GLN A 104 -4.28 -65.74 -16.19
C GLN A 104 -3.56 -67.00 -15.71
N PHE A 105 -2.48 -66.86 -14.94
CA PHE A 105 -1.78 -68.01 -14.37
C PHE A 105 -2.65 -68.78 -13.39
N VAL A 106 -3.33 -68.09 -12.47
CA VAL A 106 -4.25 -68.73 -11.52
C VAL A 106 -5.41 -69.42 -12.23
N GLY A 107 -5.99 -68.78 -13.25
CA GLY A 107 -7.08 -69.38 -14.04
C GLY A 107 -6.67 -70.59 -14.89
N ARG A 108 -5.37 -70.83 -15.11
CA ARG A 108 -4.86 -72.05 -15.76
C ARG A 108 -4.55 -73.18 -14.78
N LEU A 109 -4.49 -72.88 -13.48
CA LEU A 109 -4.18 -73.84 -12.41
C LEU A 109 -5.43 -74.49 -11.80
N VAL A 110 -6.62 -73.92 -12.06
CA VAL A 110 -7.95 -74.43 -11.70
C VAL A 110 -8.57 -75.08 -12.92
#